data_AF-A0A0D0DMG5-F1
#
_entry.id   AF-A0A0D0DMG5-F1
#
_cell.length_a   1.000
_cell.length_b   1.000
_cell.length_c   1.000
_cell.angle_alpha   90.00
_cell.angle_beta   90.00
_cell.angle_gamma   90.00
#
_symmetry.space_group_name_H-M   'P 1'
#
loop_
_entity.id
_entity.type
_entity.pdbx_description
1 polymer ?
#
loop_
_entity_poly.entity_id
_entity_poly.type
_entity_poly.pdbx_seq_one_letter_code
_entity_poly.pdbx_strand_id
1 'polypeptide(L)'
;LVIMPHNLLIADYGLGLPGSVHNAYAFQVTQTAKDHEELLGDEHWIWADSAYHSATWCVVPFKKPKGGCLTQDQKNFNYHMSSV
;
A
#
# COMPACT_ATOMS: atom_id res chain seq x y z
N LEU A 1 3.23 14.31 -11.28
CA LEU A 1 3.34 13.77 -12.65
C LEU A 1 3.05 12.28 -12.56
N VAL A 2 1.99 11.80 -13.21
CA VAL A 2 1.73 10.36 -13.33
C VAL A 2 2.46 9.91 -14.60
N ILE A 3 3.49 9.07 -14.45
CA ILE A 3 4.22 8.49 -15.59
C ILE A 3 3.63 7.10 -15.81
N MET A 4 2.98 6.92 -16.96
CA MET A 4 2.39 5.65 -17.36
C MET A 4 3.44 4.79 -18.07
N PRO A 5 3.77 3.59 -17.57
CA PRO A 5 4.46 2.61 -18.39
C PRO A 5 3.56 2.26 -19.58
N HIS A 6 4.15 2.07 -20.76
CA HIS A 6 3.44 1.89 -22.03
C HIS A 6 2.55 0.63 -22.11
N ASN A 7 2.54 -0.18 -21.06
CA ASN A 7 1.86 -1.46 -20.95
C ASN A 7 1.07 -1.64 -19.64
N LEU A 8 0.92 -0.60 -18.81
CA LEU A 8 0.14 -0.67 -17.57
C LEU A 8 -1.12 0.21 -17.64
N LEU A 9 -2.12 -0.14 -16.82
CA LEU A 9 -3.37 0.58 -16.64
C LEU A 9 -3.42 1.18 -15.23
N ILE A 10 -4.00 2.38 -15.08
CA ILE A 10 -4.44 2.88 -13.78
C ILE A 10 -5.74 2.13 -13.42
N ALA A 11 -5.65 1.22 -12.47
CA ALA A 11 -6.81 0.46 -12.00
C ALA A 11 -7.73 1.27 -11.07
N ASP A 12 -7.16 2.23 -10.32
CA ASP A 12 -7.87 3.10 -9.39
C ASP A 12 -7.10 4.40 -9.18
N TYR A 13 -7.81 5.51 -8.92
CA TYR A 13 -7.21 6.76 -8.50
C TYR A 13 -8.09 7.48 -7.47
N GLY A 14 -7.44 8.00 -6.43
CA GLY A 14 -8.07 8.83 -5.41
C GLY A 14 -7.63 10.28 -5.51
N LEU A 15 -8.56 11.21 -5.25
CA LEU A 15 -8.21 12.61 -5.04
C LEU A 15 -7.96 12.84 -3.55
N GLY A 16 -6.85 13.51 -3.22
CA GLY A 16 -6.55 13.92 -1.86
C GLY A 16 -7.61 14.87 -1.32
N LEU A 17 -7.95 14.73 -0.04
CA LEU A 17 -8.89 15.63 0.60
C LEU A 17 -8.23 16.95 0.99
N PRO A 18 -8.97 18.08 1.00
CA PRO A 18 -8.46 19.35 1.49
C PRO A 18 -7.97 19.26 2.95
N GLY A 19 -6.90 20.00 3.26
CA GLY A 19 -6.18 19.90 4.54
C GLY A 19 -5.06 18.85 4.45
N SER A 20 -4.07 18.91 5.34
CA SER A 20 -2.99 17.92 5.40
C SER A 20 -3.53 16.60 5.99
N VAL A 21 -4.46 15.99 5.28
CA VAL A 21 -5.07 14.72 5.63
C VAL A 21 -4.05 13.64 5.31
N HIS A 22 -3.75 12.79 6.29
CA HIS A 22 -2.76 11.74 6.14
C HIS A 22 -3.10 10.82 4.96
N ASN A 23 -2.08 10.38 4.19
CA ASN A 23 -2.24 9.52 3.01
C ASN A 23 -3.13 8.29 3.28
N ALA A 24 -3.09 7.73 4.49
CA ALA A 24 -3.92 6.60 4.89
C ALA A 24 -5.43 6.88 4.80
N TYR A 25 -5.86 8.10 5.11
CA TYR A 25 -7.28 8.47 5.03
C TYR A 25 -7.71 8.75 3.59
N ALA A 26 -6.84 9.38 2.79
CA ALA A 26 -7.08 9.51 1.36
C ALA A 26 -7.14 8.13 0.66
N PHE A 27 -6.36 7.16 1.12
CA PHE A 27 -6.43 5.78 0.63
C PHE A 27 -7.77 5.10 0.96
N GLN A 28 -8.30 5.29 2.16
CA GLN A 28 -9.59 4.69 2.57
C GLN A 28 -10.79 5.09 1.70
N VAL A 29 -10.71 6.21 0.97
CA VAL A 29 -11.82 6.66 0.12
C VAL A 29 -11.74 6.14 -1.32
N THR A 30 -10.66 5.47 -1.72
CA THR A 30 -10.49 4.95 -3.09
C THR A 30 -11.27 3.66 -3.33
N GLN A 31 -11.46 3.28 -4.60
CA GLN A 31 -12.15 2.04 -4.94
C GLN A 31 -11.38 0.83 -4.43
N THR A 32 -10.06 0.84 -4.53
CA THR A 32 -9.19 -0.22 -4.01
C THR A 32 -9.45 -0.48 -2.54
N ALA A 33 -9.61 0.56 -1.70
CA ALA A 33 -9.85 0.33 -0.28
C ALA A 33 -11.27 -0.21 0.02
N LYS A 34 -12.27 0.16 -0.79
CA LYS A 34 -13.67 -0.19 -0.57
C LYS A 34 -14.06 -1.54 -1.18
N ASP A 35 -13.58 -1.80 -2.39
CA ASP A 35 -14.03 -2.86 -3.28
C ASP A 35 -12.84 -3.73 -3.78
N HIS A 36 -11.81 -3.89 -2.93
CA HIS A 36 -10.60 -4.66 -3.24
C HIS A 36 -10.88 -6.09 -3.74
N GLU A 37 -11.91 -6.76 -3.21
CA GLU A 37 -12.25 -8.13 -3.61
C GLU A 37 -12.63 -8.21 -5.09
N GLU A 38 -13.40 -7.25 -5.60
CA GLU A 38 -13.78 -7.17 -7.01
C GLU A 38 -12.59 -6.73 -7.88
N LEU A 39 -11.74 -5.83 -7.38
CA LEU A 39 -10.62 -5.27 -8.13
C LEU A 39 -9.41 -6.21 -8.24
N LEU A 40 -9.08 -6.93 -7.16
CA LEU A 40 -7.88 -7.76 -7.05
C LEU A 40 -8.20 -9.25 -7.32
N GLY A 41 -9.38 -9.73 -6.89
CA GLY A 41 -9.71 -11.16 -6.88
C GLY A 41 -9.08 -11.93 -5.71
N ASP A 42 -9.55 -13.17 -5.49
CA ASP A 42 -9.42 -13.92 -4.23
C ASP A 42 -7.99 -14.22 -3.74
N GLU A 43 -6.97 -14.14 -4.62
CA GLU A 43 -5.58 -14.48 -4.29
C GLU A 43 -4.57 -13.38 -4.64
N HIS A 44 -5.06 -12.19 -4.99
CA HIS A 44 -4.18 -11.05 -5.28
C HIS A 44 -4.17 -10.05 -4.14
N TRP A 45 -3.05 -9.33 -4.04
CA TRP A 45 -2.82 -8.32 -3.03
C TRP A 45 -1.90 -7.24 -3.60
N ILE A 46 -1.91 -6.07 -2.95
CA ILE A 46 -1.05 -4.95 -3.31
C ILE A 46 0.04 -4.75 -2.25
N TRP A 47 1.21 -4.29 -2.70
CA TRP A 47 2.18 -3.64 -1.83
C TRP A 47 1.78 -2.19 -1.62
N ALA A 48 1.82 -1.71 -0.39
CA ALA A 48 1.44 -0.34 -0.07
C ALA A 48 2.38 0.31 0.95
N ASP A 49 2.24 1.63 1.11
CA ASP A 49 3.05 2.43 2.03
C ASP A 49 2.83 1.99 3.49
N SER A 50 3.88 2.06 4.31
CA SER A 50 3.82 1.71 5.73
C SER A 50 2.80 2.53 6.54
N ALA A 51 2.38 3.70 6.07
CA ALA A 51 1.34 4.50 6.70
C ALA A 51 -0.04 3.83 6.66
N TYR A 52 -0.27 2.88 5.75
CA TYR A 52 -1.57 2.23 5.58
C TYR A 52 -1.75 1.08 6.56
N HIS A 53 -3.01 0.64 6.70
CA HIS A 53 -3.34 -0.49 7.54
C HIS A 53 -2.98 -1.80 6.81
N SER A 54 -2.29 -2.70 7.50
CA SER A 54 -1.98 -4.03 6.97
C SER A 54 -3.25 -4.89 6.90
N ALA A 55 -3.47 -5.55 5.77
CA ALA A 55 -4.55 -6.52 5.56
C ALA A 55 -4.06 -7.65 4.66
N THR A 56 -4.86 -8.71 4.49
CA THR A 56 -4.53 -9.83 3.59
C THR A 56 -4.36 -9.39 2.13
N TRP A 57 -5.12 -8.38 1.70
CA TRP A 57 -5.06 -7.80 0.36
C TRP A 57 -4.14 -6.57 0.26
N CYS A 58 -3.66 -6.04 1.39
CA CYS A 58 -2.83 -4.83 1.48
C CYS A 58 -1.61 -5.07 2.37
N VAL A 59 -0.50 -5.44 1.73
CA VAL A 59 0.76 -5.79 2.40
C VAL A 59 1.61 -4.53 2.54
N VAL A 60 1.97 -4.20 3.78
CA VAL A 60 2.79 -3.03 4.11
C VAL A 60 4.14 -3.45 4.71
N PRO A 61 5.20 -2.61 4.64
CA PRO A 61 6.47 -2.91 5.29
C PRO A 61 6.30 -3.05 6.81
N PHE A 62 7.13 -3.91 7.41
CA PHE A 62 7.14 -4.08 8.87
C PHE A 62 7.61 -2.80 9.56
N LYS A 63 6.83 -2.33 10.52
CA LYS A 63 7.22 -1.23 11.41
C LYS A 63 8.08 -1.77 12.55
N LYS A 64 9.09 -1.00 12.94
CA LYS A 64 9.91 -1.31 14.12
C LYS A 64 8.99 -1.36 15.37
N PRO A 65 8.98 -2.46 16.14
CA PRO A 65 8.19 -2.53 17.37
C PRO A 65 8.76 -1.61 18.45
N LYS A 66 7.91 -1.12 19.36
CA LYS A 66 8.35 -0.31 20.51
C LYS A 66 9.33 -1.10 21.36
N GLY A 67 10.53 -0.56 21.57
CA GLY A 67 11.57 -1.20 22.39
C GLY A 67 12.26 -2.41 21.75
N GLY A 68 11.98 -2.73 20.49
CA GLY A 68 12.56 -3.88 19.79
C GLY A 68 13.20 -3.52 18.45
N CYS A 69 13.62 -4.55 17.72
CA CYS A 69 14.20 -4.45 16.40
C CYS A 69 13.44 -5.36 15.43
N LEU A 70 13.46 -5.00 14.15
CA LEU A 70 13.01 -5.91 13.09
C LEU A 70 13.94 -7.14 13.04
N THR A 71 13.35 -8.30 12.78
CA THR A 71 14.13 -9.51 12.47
C THR A 71 14.90 -9.33 11.16
N GLN A 72 15.88 -10.18 10.89
CA GLN A 72 16.62 -10.11 9.63
C GLN A 72 15.68 -10.32 8.42
N ASP A 73 14.72 -11.23 8.54
CA ASP A 73 13.74 -11.51 7.48
C ASP A 73 12.83 -10.31 7.22
N GLN A 74 12.36 -9.62 8.27
CA GLN A 74 11.55 -8.40 8.12
C GLN A 74 12.35 -7.27 7.46
N LYS A 75 13.64 -7.13 7.77
CA LYS A 75 14.52 -6.16 7.10
C LYS A 75 14.72 -6.50 5.63
N ASN A 76 14.97 -7.77 5.32
CA ASN A 76 15.14 -8.24 3.95
C ASN A 76 13.85 -8.02 3.15
N PHE A 77 12.69 -8.33 3.73
CA PHE A 77 11.38 -8.05 3.13
C PHE A 77 11.21 -6.56 2.83
N ASN A 78 11.41 -5.69 3.83
CA ASN A 78 11.29 -4.24 3.63
C ASN A 78 12.27 -3.73 2.56
N TYR A 79 13.50 -4.26 2.50
CA TYR A 79 14.51 -3.87 1.52
C TYR A 79 14.04 -4.17 0.09
N HIS A 80 13.58 -5.40 -0.17
CA HIS A 80 13.10 -5.78 -1.50
C HIS A 80 11.84 -5.03 -1.90
N MET A 81 10.89 -4.84 -0.97
CA MET A 81 9.67 -4.07 -1.21
C MET A 81 9.97 -2.61 -1.57
N SER A 82 11.02 -2.02 -0.98
CA SER A 82 11.44 -0.64 -1.27
C SER A 82 12.23 -0.48 -2.57
N SER A 83 12.59 -1.60 -3.22
CA SER A 83 13.41 -1.62 -4.44
C SER A 83 12.60 -1.78 -5.74
N VAL A 84 11.28 -1.96 -5.60
CA VAL A 84 10.29 -2.00 -6.69
C VAL A 84 9.93 -0.57 -7.10
#